data_AF-A0ABD5VCV0-F1
#
_entry.id   AF-A0ABD5VCV0-F1
#
_cell.length_a   1.000
_cell.length_b   1.000
_cell.length_c   1.000
_cell.angle_alpha   90.00
_cell.angle_beta   90.00
_cell.angle_gamma   90.00
#
_symmetry.space_group_name_H-M   'P 1'
#
loop_
_entity.id
_entity.type
_entity.pdbx_description
1 polymer ?
#
loop_
_entity_poly.entity_id
_entity_poly.type
_entity_poly.pdbx_seq_one_letter_code
_entity_poly.pdbx_strand_id
1 'polypeptide(L)'
;MPDDGSARYADRSARDTVFALADDESYPPTVVSLSDVHGYYDSFASALRLPGDHAEFAPLVERDDDGDLHWVGGKNGREYVLVANGDLVDRGGDSERVVETIRRLQREAPAGHVRYHCGNHEQFVLAGGVGSADWYCDRVDDATRRSFFDAVAAGDLAVAYDGYEYTYSHAGAVDGLDPARANDAFRAVVASVADVVGTDADAYRTFERAFDEEWVSRAGRDHPKGPDAGPLWLGWEHLPGDAPKQVVGHTPHERVTRKGNVVCEDVTKKNAGERGGEAVTVETPDAFRALERTADGGARLRDV
;
A
#
# COMPACT_ATOMS: atom_id res chain seq x y z
N MET A 1 26.81 -4.53 32.17
CA MET A 1 25.35 -4.32 32.23
C MET A 1 24.85 -4.64 30.84
N PRO A 2 24.01 -5.66 30.65
CA PRO A 2 23.36 -5.86 29.36
C PRO A 2 22.41 -4.68 29.16
N ASP A 3 22.54 -4.05 28.00
CA ASP A 3 21.65 -3.02 27.48
C ASP A 3 20.25 -3.66 27.37
N ASP A 4 19.34 -3.28 28.25
CA ASP A 4 17.99 -3.82 28.24
C ASP A 4 17.26 -3.19 27.06
N GLY A 5 17.12 -3.95 25.97
CA GLY A 5 16.39 -3.54 24.77
C GLY A 5 14.93 -3.12 25.00
N SER A 6 14.44 -3.11 26.25
CA SER A 6 13.10 -2.74 26.70
C SER A 6 12.68 -1.32 26.27
N ALA A 7 13.63 -0.40 26.11
CA ALA A 7 13.34 0.98 25.71
C ALA A 7 13.07 1.17 24.20
N ARG A 8 13.36 0.18 23.33
CA ARG A 8 13.11 0.26 21.87
C ARG A 8 11.71 -0.19 21.43
N TYR A 9 10.87 -0.61 22.36
CA TYR A 9 9.56 -1.23 22.04
C TYR A 9 8.35 -0.52 22.66
N ALA A 10 8.55 0.51 23.50
CA ALA A 10 7.48 1.12 24.28
C ALA A 10 6.55 2.08 23.50
N ASP A 11 6.84 2.39 22.24
CA ASP A 11 6.05 3.33 21.43
C ASP A 11 5.96 2.89 19.96
N ARG A 12 5.63 1.61 19.73
CA ARG A 12 5.38 1.09 18.38
C ARG A 12 3.89 1.16 18.10
N SER A 13 3.50 2.00 17.15
CA SER A 13 2.13 2.02 16.65
C SER A 13 1.92 0.88 15.66
N ALA A 14 0.80 0.17 15.78
CA ALA A 14 0.36 -0.79 14.76
C ALA A 14 0.24 -0.14 13.38
N ARG A 15 0.02 1.19 13.30
CA ARG A 15 0.01 1.98 12.06
C ARG A 15 1.34 1.88 11.31
N ASP A 16 2.45 1.82 12.05
CA ASP A 16 3.79 2.09 11.52
C ASP A 16 4.63 0.83 11.36
N THR A 17 4.33 -0.27 12.08
CA THR A 17 5.16 -1.47 12.03
C THR A 17 4.46 -2.78 12.42
N VAL A 18 4.91 -3.88 11.83
CA VAL A 18 4.49 -5.26 12.19
C VAL A 18 4.89 -5.64 13.60
N PHE A 19 5.97 -5.05 14.12
CA PHE A 19 6.45 -5.35 15.47
C PHE A 19 5.52 -4.85 16.59
N ALA A 20 4.53 -4.01 16.28
CA ALA A 20 3.47 -3.66 17.22
C ALA A 20 2.35 -4.71 17.28
N LEU A 21 2.34 -5.67 16.34
CA LEU A 21 1.38 -6.76 16.24
C LEU A 21 1.99 -8.13 16.55
N ALA A 22 3.32 -8.25 16.44
CA ALA A 22 4.05 -9.43 16.86
C ALA A 22 4.01 -9.56 18.39
N ASP A 23 3.39 -10.63 18.90
CA ASP A 23 3.46 -11.03 20.30
C ASP A 23 4.42 -12.22 20.44
N ASP A 24 5.24 -12.23 21.50
CA ASP A 24 6.24 -13.28 21.78
C ASP A 24 5.59 -14.66 21.98
N GLU A 25 4.29 -14.71 22.31
CA GLU A 25 3.55 -15.96 22.55
C GLU A 25 2.84 -16.55 21.31
N SER A 26 2.81 -15.84 20.18
CA SER A 26 2.11 -16.26 18.95
C SER A 26 3.06 -16.36 17.75
N TYR A 27 2.64 -17.06 16.70
CA TYR A 27 3.39 -17.06 15.44
C TYR A 27 3.37 -15.63 14.87
N PRO A 28 4.54 -15.00 14.63
CA PRO A 28 4.60 -13.61 14.19
C PRO A 28 3.84 -13.45 12.86
N PRO A 29 3.03 -12.38 12.70
CA PRO A 29 2.18 -12.23 11.52
C PRO A 29 2.98 -12.28 10.21
N THR A 30 2.50 -13.03 9.22
CA THR A 30 3.08 -12.99 7.88
C THR A 30 2.63 -11.72 7.18
N VAL A 31 3.55 -10.89 6.71
CA VAL A 31 3.21 -9.69 5.92
C VAL A 31 2.98 -10.12 4.48
N VAL A 32 1.80 -9.80 3.95
CA VAL A 32 1.42 -10.01 2.55
C VAL A 32 1.23 -8.62 1.94
N SER A 33 1.91 -8.31 0.83
CA SER A 33 1.81 -6.99 0.20
C SER A 33 1.51 -7.06 -1.30
N LEU A 34 0.85 -6.02 -1.80
CA LEU A 34 0.61 -5.75 -3.21
C LEU A 34 0.48 -4.24 -3.44
N SER A 35 0.67 -3.79 -4.68
CA SER A 35 0.54 -2.37 -5.03
C SER A 35 -0.16 -2.16 -6.37
N ASP A 36 -0.52 -0.90 -6.66
CA ASP A 36 -0.87 -0.40 -8.00
C ASP A 36 -2.01 -1.18 -8.67
N VAL A 37 -3.05 -1.50 -7.88
CA VAL A 37 -4.24 -2.20 -8.37
C VAL A 37 -4.97 -1.40 -9.43
N HIS A 38 -4.99 -0.07 -9.32
CA HIS A 38 -5.60 0.82 -10.32
C HIS A 38 -6.99 0.37 -10.77
N GLY A 39 -7.89 0.07 -9.83
CA GLY A 39 -9.25 -0.34 -10.16
C GLY A 39 -9.38 -1.62 -10.99
N TYR A 40 -8.32 -2.43 -11.16
CA TYR A 40 -8.39 -3.75 -11.80
C TYR A 40 -8.85 -4.80 -10.77
N TYR A 41 -10.15 -4.76 -10.43
CA TYR A 41 -10.69 -5.55 -9.30
C TYR A 41 -10.47 -7.05 -9.44
N ASP A 42 -10.61 -7.63 -10.63
CA ASP A 42 -10.42 -9.06 -10.82
C ASP A 42 -8.97 -9.47 -10.49
N SER A 43 -7.98 -8.69 -10.91
CA SER A 43 -6.57 -8.92 -10.59
C SER A 43 -6.30 -8.75 -9.10
N PHE A 44 -6.88 -7.73 -8.46
CA PHE A 44 -6.80 -7.53 -7.01
C PHE A 44 -7.39 -8.72 -6.23
N ALA A 45 -8.60 -9.14 -6.60
CA ALA A 45 -9.26 -10.26 -5.95
C ALA A 45 -8.58 -11.60 -6.22
N SER A 46 -7.92 -11.74 -7.37
CA SER A 46 -7.06 -12.86 -7.72
C SER A 46 -5.80 -12.90 -6.85
N ALA A 47 -5.14 -11.75 -6.68
CA ALA A 47 -3.94 -11.60 -5.87
C ALA A 47 -4.19 -11.90 -4.38
N LEU A 48 -5.27 -11.34 -3.80
CA LEU A 48 -5.58 -11.54 -2.37
C LEU A 48 -5.90 -13.00 -2.01
N ARG A 49 -6.35 -13.82 -2.97
CA ARG A 49 -6.63 -15.25 -2.75
C ARG A 49 -5.40 -16.15 -2.89
N LEU A 50 -4.28 -15.64 -3.42
CA LEU A 50 -3.05 -16.43 -3.62
C LEU A 50 -2.60 -17.20 -2.37
N PRO A 51 -2.61 -16.63 -1.14
CA PRO A 51 -2.26 -17.39 0.06
C PRO A 51 -3.13 -18.64 0.27
N GLY A 52 -4.42 -18.59 -0.06
CA GLY A 52 -5.32 -19.75 0.05
C GLY A 52 -5.09 -20.83 -1.02
N ASP A 53 -4.47 -20.45 -2.14
CA ASP A 53 -4.23 -21.34 -3.29
C ASP A 53 -2.85 -22.00 -3.25
N HIS A 54 -2.04 -21.75 -2.21
CA HIS A 54 -0.71 -22.34 -2.04
C HIS A 54 -0.60 -23.12 -0.72
N ALA A 55 -0.05 -24.34 -0.79
CA ALA A 55 -0.06 -25.29 0.33
C ALA A 55 0.71 -24.83 1.59
N GLU A 56 1.60 -23.85 1.48
CA GLU A 56 2.38 -23.32 2.60
C GLU A 56 1.59 -22.33 3.48
N PHE A 57 0.52 -21.74 2.96
CA PHE A 57 -0.21 -20.65 3.60
C PHE A 57 -1.66 -21.05 3.89
N ALA A 58 -2.25 -20.42 4.90
CA ALA A 58 -3.69 -20.41 5.10
C ALA A 58 -4.32 -19.28 4.26
N PRO A 59 -5.61 -19.36 3.90
CA PRO A 59 -6.30 -18.26 3.22
C PRO A 59 -6.20 -16.94 3.99
N LEU A 60 -5.92 -15.85 3.26
CA LEU A 60 -5.98 -14.47 3.77
C LEU A 60 -7.42 -13.95 3.74
N VAL A 61 -8.09 -14.20 2.60
CA VAL A 61 -9.49 -13.86 2.37
C VAL A 61 -10.26 -15.05 1.83
N GLU A 62 -11.56 -15.07 2.07
CA GLU A 62 -12.52 -15.96 1.42
C GLU A 62 -13.52 -15.14 0.61
N ARG A 63 -14.08 -15.77 -0.43
CA ARG A 63 -15.14 -15.18 -1.24
C ARG A 63 -16.49 -15.74 -0.80
N ASP A 64 -17.47 -14.87 -0.56
CA ASP A 64 -18.84 -15.29 -0.27
C ASP A 64 -19.66 -15.59 -1.54
N ASP A 65 -20.94 -15.91 -1.35
CA ASP A 65 -21.87 -16.25 -2.44
C ASP A 65 -22.19 -15.04 -3.35
N ASP A 66 -22.07 -13.81 -2.83
CA ASP A 66 -22.28 -12.55 -3.57
C ASP A 66 -21.01 -12.11 -4.33
N GLY A 67 -19.90 -12.81 -4.12
CA GLY A 67 -18.62 -12.58 -4.79
C GLY A 67 -17.73 -11.55 -4.08
N ASP A 68 -18.07 -11.20 -2.85
CA ASP A 68 -17.34 -10.30 -1.99
C ASP A 68 -16.24 -11.01 -1.20
N LEU A 69 -15.13 -10.30 -1.00
CA LEU A 69 -13.99 -10.81 -0.23
C LEU A 69 -14.10 -10.42 1.24
N HIS A 70 -13.93 -11.41 2.10
CA HIS A 70 -13.97 -11.27 3.56
C HIS A 70 -12.66 -11.70 4.20
N TRP A 71 -12.28 -11.01 5.27
CA TRP A 71 -11.09 -11.33 6.04
C TRP A 71 -11.25 -12.67 6.76
N VAL A 72 -10.28 -13.58 6.56
CA VAL A 72 -10.19 -14.86 7.28
C VAL A 72 -8.80 -15.13 7.86
N GLY A 73 -7.85 -14.22 7.67
CA GLY A 73 -6.53 -14.28 8.30
C GLY A 73 -6.64 -14.46 9.81
N GLY A 74 -5.78 -15.32 10.38
CA GLY A 74 -5.80 -15.69 11.80
C GLY A 74 -6.74 -16.85 12.17
N LYS A 75 -7.82 -17.13 11.41
CA LYS A 75 -8.82 -18.17 11.78
C LYS A 75 -8.24 -19.58 11.92
N ASN A 76 -7.13 -19.87 11.24
CA ASN A 76 -6.44 -21.16 11.28
C ASN A 76 -5.11 -21.13 12.05
N GLY A 77 -4.91 -20.12 12.92
CA GLY A 77 -3.69 -19.95 13.73
C GLY A 77 -2.49 -19.37 12.98
N ARG A 78 -2.69 -18.91 11.72
CA ARG A 78 -1.70 -18.13 10.97
C ARG A 78 -2.16 -16.69 10.88
N GLU A 79 -1.48 -15.81 11.59
CA GLU A 79 -1.72 -14.38 11.56
C GLU A 79 -1.12 -13.74 10.31
N TYR A 80 -1.79 -12.71 9.79
CA TYR A 80 -1.38 -11.97 8.60
C TYR A 80 -1.49 -10.48 8.81
N VAL A 81 -0.58 -9.72 8.21
CA VAL A 81 -0.78 -8.30 7.93
C VAL A 81 -0.86 -8.14 6.42
N LEU A 82 -1.92 -7.53 5.91
CA LEU A 82 -2.03 -7.12 4.52
C LEU A 82 -1.53 -5.68 4.36
N VAL A 83 -0.58 -5.44 3.48
CA VAL A 83 -0.14 -4.09 3.07
C VAL A 83 -0.60 -3.86 1.62
N ALA A 84 -1.50 -2.91 1.42
CA ALA A 84 -1.90 -2.42 0.11
C ALA A 84 -1.12 -1.14 -0.17
N ASN A 85 -0.02 -1.25 -0.91
CA ASN A 85 1.06 -0.27 -1.00
C ASN A 85 0.79 0.86 -2.02
N GLY A 86 -0.41 1.44 -1.97
CA GLY A 86 -0.82 2.60 -2.78
C GLY A 86 -1.34 2.26 -4.17
N ASP A 87 -1.90 3.28 -4.81
CA ASP A 87 -2.42 3.29 -6.18
C ASP A 87 -3.49 2.20 -6.41
N LEU A 88 -4.43 2.09 -5.47
CA LEU A 88 -5.58 1.20 -5.61
C LEU A 88 -6.63 1.74 -6.59
N VAL A 89 -6.65 3.05 -6.80
CA VAL A 89 -7.65 3.75 -7.61
C VAL A 89 -7.14 4.20 -8.98
N ASP A 90 -8.08 4.65 -9.82
CA ASP A 90 -7.93 5.16 -11.18
C ASP A 90 -7.48 4.14 -12.23
N ARG A 91 -7.52 4.54 -13.51
CA ARG A 91 -7.20 3.76 -14.73
C ARG A 91 -8.14 2.60 -15.02
N GLY A 92 -8.36 1.68 -14.08
CA GLY A 92 -9.33 0.59 -14.19
C GLY A 92 -10.76 1.02 -13.84
N GLY A 93 -11.73 0.19 -14.23
CA GLY A 93 -13.16 0.51 -14.13
C GLY A 93 -13.75 0.41 -12.73
N ASP A 94 -13.11 -0.33 -11.82
CA ASP A 94 -13.74 -0.82 -10.58
C ASP A 94 -13.08 -0.24 -9.31
N SER A 95 -12.54 0.99 -9.39
CA SER A 95 -11.87 1.65 -8.24
C SER A 95 -12.76 1.73 -7.00
N GLU A 96 -14.06 2.02 -7.16
CA GLU A 96 -15.02 2.07 -6.05
C GLU A 96 -15.10 0.72 -5.31
N ARG A 97 -15.19 -0.38 -6.07
CA ARG A 97 -15.24 -1.73 -5.52
C ARG A 97 -13.94 -2.13 -4.84
N VAL A 98 -12.79 -1.71 -5.38
CA VAL A 98 -11.47 -1.93 -4.75
C VAL A 98 -11.40 -1.20 -3.41
N VAL A 99 -11.78 0.09 -3.36
CA VAL A 99 -11.78 0.91 -2.14
C VAL A 99 -12.76 0.36 -1.11
N GLU A 100 -13.96 -0.04 -1.53
CA GLU A 100 -14.94 -0.68 -0.65
C GLU A 100 -14.38 -1.97 -0.05
N THR A 101 -13.74 -2.80 -0.88
CA THR A 101 -13.18 -4.08 -0.45
C THR A 101 -12.04 -3.89 0.55
N ILE A 102 -11.05 -3.04 0.28
CA ILE A 102 -9.95 -2.84 1.24
C ILE A 102 -10.46 -2.26 2.57
N ARG A 103 -11.43 -1.33 2.54
CA ARG A 103 -12.05 -0.78 3.74
C ARG A 103 -12.90 -1.80 4.49
N ARG A 104 -13.55 -2.73 3.79
CA ARG A 104 -14.24 -3.88 4.41
C ARG A 104 -13.24 -4.76 5.14
N LEU A 105 -12.14 -5.13 4.48
CA LEU A 105 -11.08 -5.92 5.10
C LEU A 105 -10.50 -5.22 6.34
N GLN A 106 -10.29 -3.89 6.30
CA GLN A 106 -9.88 -3.10 7.47
C GLN A 106 -10.86 -3.20 8.65
N ARG A 107 -12.17 -3.24 8.39
CA ARG A 107 -13.19 -3.37 9.44
C ARG A 107 -13.32 -4.79 10.00
N GLU A 108 -13.08 -5.80 9.17
CA GLU A 108 -13.25 -7.21 9.55
C GLU A 108 -12.00 -7.79 10.23
N ALA A 109 -10.82 -7.34 9.82
CA ALA A 109 -9.56 -7.79 10.40
C ALA A 109 -9.37 -7.26 11.83
N PRO A 110 -8.56 -7.94 12.68
CA PRO A 110 -8.10 -7.36 13.92
C PRO A 110 -7.40 -6.02 13.68
N ALA A 111 -7.52 -5.11 14.64
CA ALA A 111 -7.00 -3.75 14.50
C ALA A 111 -5.54 -3.77 14.01
N GLY A 112 -5.35 -3.16 12.85
CA GLY A 112 -4.04 -2.97 12.25
C GLY A 112 -3.46 -4.08 11.39
N HIS A 113 -4.23 -5.15 11.15
CA HIS A 113 -3.82 -6.23 10.25
C HIS A 113 -4.07 -5.92 8.77
N VAL A 114 -4.66 -4.76 8.45
CA VAL A 114 -4.79 -4.27 7.08
C VAL A 114 -4.30 -2.83 7.01
N ARG A 115 -3.24 -2.61 6.23
CA ARG A 115 -2.56 -1.35 6.01
C ARG A 115 -2.81 -0.89 4.60
N TYR A 116 -3.59 0.17 4.44
CA TYR A 116 -3.79 0.82 3.15
C TYR A 116 -2.88 2.03 3.08
N HIS A 117 -1.96 2.05 2.11
CA HIS A 117 -1.11 3.19 1.84
C HIS A 117 -1.71 4.09 0.76
N CYS A 118 -1.42 5.37 0.86
CA CYS A 118 -1.62 6.36 -0.18
C CYS A 118 -0.52 6.16 -1.23
N GLY A 119 -0.92 6.06 -2.49
CA GLY A 119 -0.07 6.32 -3.65
C GLY A 119 -0.38 7.71 -4.23
N ASN A 120 0.26 8.07 -5.35
CA ASN A 120 -0.02 9.36 -5.98
C ASN A 120 -1.46 9.44 -6.52
N HIS A 121 -2.13 8.32 -6.75
CA HIS A 121 -3.53 8.30 -7.19
C HIS A 121 -4.53 8.54 -6.05
N GLU A 122 -4.28 8.04 -4.84
CA GLU A 122 -5.05 8.46 -3.65
C GLU A 122 -4.79 9.94 -3.33
N GLN A 123 -3.58 10.44 -3.58
CA GLN A 123 -3.31 11.88 -3.48
C GLN A 123 -4.16 12.71 -4.45
N PHE A 124 -4.42 12.22 -5.67
CA PHE A 124 -5.34 12.89 -6.59
C PHE A 124 -6.78 12.90 -6.09
N VAL A 125 -7.24 11.84 -5.42
CA VAL A 125 -8.53 11.83 -4.73
C VAL A 125 -8.57 12.95 -3.67
N LEU A 126 -7.53 13.05 -2.84
CA LEU A 126 -7.42 14.11 -1.83
C LEU A 126 -7.39 15.51 -2.46
N ALA A 127 -6.77 15.67 -3.63
CA ALA A 127 -6.64 16.94 -4.36
C ALA A 127 -7.89 17.35 -5.16
N GLY A 128 -8.89 16.47 -5.29
CA GLY A 128 -10.14 16.74 -6.02
C GLY A 128 -10.05 16.46 -7.52
N GLY A 129 -9.18 15.52 -7.93
CA GLY A 129 -9.03 15.09 -9.31
C GLY A 129 -7.93 15.82 -10.08
N VAL A 130 -7.64 15.35 -11.29
CA VAL A 130 -6.59 15.88 -12.18
C VAL A 130 -7.11 16.29 -13.56
N GLY A 131 -8.43 16.32 -13.74
CA GLY A 131 -9.09 16.61 -15.02
C GLY A 131 -9.20 15.40 -15.95
N SER A 132 -9.03 14.18 -15.44
CA SER A 132 -9.22 12.94 -16.19
C SER A 132 -10.61 12.37 -15.90
N ALA A 133 -11.63 12.77 -16.67
CA ALA A 133 -13.04 12.45 -16.38
C ALA A 133 -13.37 10.94 -16.21
N ASP A 134 -12.55 10.05 -16.76
CA ASP A 134 -12.71 8.59 -16.62
C ASP A 134 -12.10 8.03 -15.33
N TRP A 135 -11.31 8.83 -14.60
CA TRP A 135 -10.62 8.41 -13.38
C TRP A 135 -11.53 8.54 -12.17
N TYR A 136 -11.29 7.70 -11.17
CA TYR A 136 -12.07 7.69 -9.94
C TYR A 136 -11.88 8.99 -9.18
N CYS A 137 -10.66 9.53 -9.10
CA CYS A 137 -10.36 10.79 -8.44
C CYS A 137 -11.15 12.00 -8.95
N ASP A 138 -11.55 12.00 -10.23
CA ASP A 138 -12.35 13.06 -10.85
C ASP A 138 -13.87 12.81 -10.78
N ARG A 139 -14.31 11.63 -10.31
CA ARG A 139 -15.73 11.23 -10.23
C ARG A 139 -16.27 11.14 -8.81
N VAL A 140 -15.41 11.06 -7.80
CA VAL A 140 -15.84 11.02 -6.40
C VAL A 140 -16.52 12.31 -5.98
N ASP A 141 -17.56 12.19 -5.16
CA ASP A 141 -18.19 13.35 -4.52
C ASP A 141 -17.41 13.81 -3.29
N ASP A 142 -17.75 14.99 -2.77
CA ASP A 142 -17.10 15.57 -1.58
C ASP A 142 -17.20 14.66 -0.36
N ALA A 143 -18.30 13.92 -0.21
CA ALA A 143 -18.49 13.00 0.91
C ALA A 143 -17.49 11.84 0.83
N THR A 144 -17.36 11.23 -0.35
CA THR A 144 -16.38 10.17 -0.61
C THR A 144 -14.97 10.71 -0.45
N ARG A 145 -14.66 11.89 -1.00
CA ARG A 145 -13.36 12.53 -0.84
C ARG A 145 -13.02 12.78 0.63
N ARG A 146 -13.95 13.34 1.42
CA ARG A 146 -13.77 13.53 2.88
C ARG A 146 -13.48 12.23 3.61
N SER A 147 -14.07 11.11 3.18
CA SER A 147 -13.75 9.81 3.79
C SER A 147 -12.28 9.41 3.64
N PHE A 148 -11.55 9.90 2.62
CA PHE A 148 -10.09 9.72 2.53
C PHE A 148 -9.36 10.60 3.54
N PHE A 149 -9.79 11.84 3.76
CA PHE A 149 -9.24 12.69 4.82
C PHE A 149 -9.44 12.06 6.21
N ASP A 150 -10.63 11.54 6.47
CA ASP A 150 -10.94 10.84 7.73
C ASP A 150 -10.07 9.60 7.91
N ALA A 151 -9.84 8.82 6.84
CA ALA A 151 -8.96 7.65 6.89
C ALA A 151 -7.50 8.05 7.19
N VAL A 152 -6.98 9.14 6.61
CA VAL A 152 -5.65 9.67 6.95
C VAL A 152 -5.59 10.13 8.40
N ALA A 153 -6.63 10.84 8.87
CA ALA A 153 -6.70 11.32 10.25
C ALA A 153 -6.76 10.17 11.28
N ALA A 154 -7.42 9.06 10.93
CA ALA A 154 -7.50 7.84 11.73
C ALA A 154 -6.22 6.99 11.67
N GLY A 155 -5.36 7.21 10.68
CA GLY A 155 -4.20 6.35 10.41
C GLY A 155 -4.53 5.06 9.64
N ASP A 156 -5.73 4.98 9.07
CA ASP A 156 -6.20 3.87 8.23
C ASP A 156 -5.70 4.01 6.78
N LEU A 157 -5.38 5.24 6.35
CA LEU A 157 -4.66 5.54 5.10
C LEU A 157 -3.30 6.18 5.45
N ALA A 158 -2.23 5.40 5.36
CA ALA A 158 -0.86 5.77 5.72
C ALA A 158 0.01 5.94 4.46
N VAL A 159 1.33 6.11 4.58
CA VAL A 159 2.27 6.20 3.43
C VAL A 159 3.43 5.22 3.53
N ALA A 160 3.73 4.73 4.74
CA ALA A 160 4.79 3.78 4.95
C ALA A 160 4.49 2.82 6.13
N TYR A 161 5.14 1.66 6.10
CA TYR A 161 5.03 0.62 7.12
C TYR A 161 6.31 -0.21 7.20
N ASP A 162 6.81 -0.48 8.41
CA ASP A 162 7.94 -1.39 8.60
C ASP A 162 7.44 -2.83 8.77
N GLY A 163 7.87 -3.69 7.84
CA GLY A 163 7.83 -5.13 8.01
C GLY A 163 8.97 -5.63 8.89
N TYR A 164 9.47 -6.84 8.62
CA TYR A 164 10.56 -7.42 9.40
C TYR A 164 11.94 -6.92 8.95
N GLU A 165 12.19 -7.00 7.65
CA GLU A 165 13.44 -6.64 6.99
C GLU A 165 13.27 -5.45 6.03
N TYR A 166 12.06 -5.25 5.50
CA TYR A 166 11.77 -4.22 4.50
C TYR A 166 10.83 -3.14 5.04
N THR A 167 11.06 -1.89 4.60
CA THR A 167 10.07 -0.81 4.73
C THR A 167 9.22 -0.74 3.46
N TYR A 168 7.90 -0.79 3.64
CA TYR A 168 6.90 -0.68 2.58
C TYR A 168 6.50 0.77 2.38
N SER A 169 6.55 1.28 1.16
CA SER A 169 6.01 2.59 0.79
C SER A 169 5.75 2.64 -0.72
N HIS A 170 4.89 3.54 -1.19
CA HIS A 170 4.43 3.48 -2.58
C HIS A 170 5.56 3.59 -3.62
N ALA A 171 6.44 4.59 -3.54
CA ALA A 171 7.53 4.78 -4.51
C ALA A 171 8.94 4.66 -3.91
N GLY A 172 9.05 4.55 -2.58
CA GLY A 172 10.33 4.45 -1.87
C GLY A 172 11.09 5.76 -1.76
N ALA A 173 12.22 5.72 -1.05
CA ALA A 173 13.14 6.84 -0.92
C ALA A 173 14.60 6.39 -1.06
N VAL A 174 15.43 7.26 -1.62
CA VAL A 174 16.87 7.01 -1.81
C VAL A 174 17.57 6.67 -0.50
N ASP A 175 17.25 7.41 0.57
CA ASP A 175 17.88 7.25 1.89
C ASP A 175 17.06 6.39 2.86
N GLY A 176 15.99 5.74 2.37
CA GLY A 176 15.02 5.03 3.21
C GLY A 176 14.03 5.95 3.92
N LEU A 177 13.12 5.34 4.70
CA LEU A 177 12.00 6.00 5.33
C LEU A 177 11.86 5.56 6.77
N ASP A 178 11.49 6.50 7.64
CA ASP A 178 10.96 6.21 8.97
C ASP A 178 9.44 6.28 8.88
N PRO A 179 8.70 5.16 9.03
CA PRO A 179 7.26 5.15 8.84
C PRO A 179 6.51 6.10 9.76
N ALA A 180 6.87 6.19 11.04
CA ALA A 180 6.19 7.08 11.98
C ALA A 180 6.33 8.54 11.55
N ARG A 181 7.55 8.97 11.19
CA ARG A 181 7.80 10.32 10.69
C ARG A 181 7.09 10.60 9.37
N ALA A 182 7.11 9.65 8.44
CA ALA A 182 6.45 9.79 7.14
C ALA A 182 4.93 9.90 7.28
N ASN A 183 4.33 9.02 8.09
CA ASN A 183 2.90 8.99 8.36
C ASN A 183 2.43 10.25 9.11
N ASP A 184 3.20 10.75 10.07
CA ASP A 184 2.88 11.99 10.78
C ASP A 184 2.99 13.22 9.88
N ALA A 185 4.03 13.30 9.04
CA ALA A 185 4.18 14.37 8.05
C ALA A 185 3.01 14.38 7.05
N PHE A 186 2.65 13.21 6.52
CA PHE A 186 1.52 13.07 5.61
C PHE A 186 0.20 13.48 6.27
N ARG A 187 -0.07 13.00 7.50
CA ARG A 187 -1.26 13.39 8.25
C ARG A 187 -1.32 14.89 8.48
N ALA A 188 -0.20 15.53 8.82
CA ALA A 188 -0.14 16.96 9.07
C ALA A 188 -0.47 17.78 7.81
N VAL A 189 0.10 17.43 6.65
CA VAL A 189 -0.19 18.15 5.40
C VAL A 189 -1.63 17.94 4.95
N VAL A 190 -2.18 16.72 5.06
CA VAL A 190 -3.59 16.44 4.73
C VAL A 190 -4.53 17.22 5.65
N ALA A 191 -4.25 17.28 6.95
CA ALA A 191 -5.04 18.06 7.91
C ALA A 191 -5.02 19.56 7.58
N SER A 192 -3.91 20.09 7.06
CA SER A 192 -3.78 21.51 6.73
C SER A 192 -4.73 21.99 5.61
N VAL A 193 -5.24 21.06 4.79
CA VAL A 193 -6.12 21.34 3.65
C VAL A 193 -7.51 20.70 3.78
N ALA A 194 -7.81 20.01 4.89
CA ALA A 194 -9.08 19.30 5.08
C ALA A 194 -10.31 20.22 5.05
N ASP A 195 -10.21 21.40 5.69
CA ASP A 195 -11.30 22.38 5.77
C ASP A 195 -11.56 23.11 4.43
N VAL A 196 -10.69 22.91 3.43
CA VAL A 196 -10.83 23.53 2.10
C VAL A 196 -11.88 22.81 1.26
N VAL A 197 -12.09 21.51 1.45
CA VAL A 197 -13.00 20.70 0.63
C VAL A 197 -14.40 21.31 0.60
N GLY A 198 -15.02 21.41 -0.57
CA GLY A 198 -16.37 21.97 -0.78
C GLY A 198 -16.49 23.48 -0.57
N THR A 199 -15.37 24.21 -0.43
CA THR A 199 -15.35 25.67 -0.33
C THR A 199 -14.95 26.33 -1.66
N ASP A 200 -15.05 27.65 -1.77
CA ASP A 200 -14.56 28.40 -2.94
C ASP A 200 -13.04 28.24 -3.18
N ALA A 201 -12.29 27.80 -2.17
CA ALA A 201 -10.85 27.54 -2.27
C ALA A 201 -10.51 26.09 -2.67
N ASP A 202 -11.53 25.24 -2.89
CA ASP A 202 -11.39 23.84 -3.29
C ASP A 202 -10.98 23.70 -4.77
N ALA A 203 -9.72 24.04 -5.02
CA ALA A 203 -9.09 23.92 -6.32
C ALA A 203 -7.85 23.03 -6.19
N TYR A 204 -7.61 22.19 -7.21
CA TYR A 204 -6.44 21.30 -7.27
C TYR A 204 -5.13 21.98 -6.86
N ARG A 205 -4.89 23.20 -7.34
CA ARG A 205 -3.67 23.99 -7.04
C ARG A 205 -3.47 24.29 -5.55
N THR A 206 -4.54 24.37 -4.76
CA THR A 206 -4.45 24.56 -3.31
C THR A 206 -3.81 23.33 -2.66
N PHE A 207 -4.23 22.13 -3.09
CA PHE A 207 -3.73 20.85 -2.59
C PHE A 207 -2.34 20.55 -3.14
N GLU A 208 -2.13 20.74 -4.44
CA GLU A 208 -0.83 20.60 -5.11
C GLU A 208 0.26 21.39 -4.38
N ARG A 209 0.00 22.68 -4.08
CA ARG A 209 0.97 23.51 -3.36
C ARG A 209 1.29 22.97 -1.96
N ALA A 210 0.27 22.58 -1.20
CA ALA A 210 0.47 22.06 0.15
C ALA A 210 1.28 20.75 0.12
N PHE A 211 0.98 19.86 -0.83
CA PHE A 211 1.67 18.61 -0.98
C PHE A 211 3.11 18.76 -1.50
N ASP A 212 3.38 19.69 -2.41
CA ASP A 212 4.73 19.95 -2.92
C ASP A 212 5.67 20.57 -1.87
N GLU A 213 5.12 21.25 -0.86
CA GLU A 213 5.88 21.76 0.28
C GLU A 213 6.30 20.64 1.26
N GLU A 214 5.64 19.48 1.22
CA GLU A 214 5.88 18.36 2.14
C GLU A 214 6.71 17.24 1.48
N TRP A 215 7.81 16.83 2.14
CA TRP A 215 8.80 15.95 1.52
C TRP A 215 8.25 14.56 1.17
N VAL A 216 7.23 14.09 1.89
CA VAL A 216 6.65 12.76 1.70
C VAL A 216 5.78 12.69 0.43
N SER A 217 5.17 13.81 0.03
CA SER A 217 4.09 13.87 -0.95
C SER A 217 4.37 14.75 -2.15
N ARG A 218 5.51 15.45 -2.16
CA ARG A 218 5.93 16.30 -3.28
C ARG A 218 6.19 15.52 -4.57
N ALA A 219 5.76 16.10 -5.68
CA ALA A 219 6.24 15.72 -7.00
C ALA A 219 7.66 16.28 -7.25
N GLY A 220 8.39 15.70 -8.19
CA GLY A 220 9.69 16.23 -8.63
C GLY A 220 9.54 17.52 -9.43
N ARG A 221 10.50 18.45 -9.31
CA ARG A 221 10.38 19.81 -9.88
C ARG A 221 10.36 19.86 -11.40
N ASP A 222 11.26 19.12 -12.04
CA ASP A 222 11.40 19.10 -13.50
C ASP A 222 10.52 18.03 -14.16
N HIS A 223 10.27 16.94 -13.41
CA HIS A 223 9.41 15.84 -13.80
C HIS A 223 8.75 15.28 -12.53
N PRO A 224 7.44 14.96 -12.53
CA PRO A 224 6.76 14.52 -11.31
C PRO A 224 7.41 13.32 -10.64
N LYS A 225 7.94 12.39 -11.45
CA LYS A 225 8.68 11.21 -10.99
C LYS A 225 10.21 11.40 -10.92
N GLY A 226 10.68 12.64 -10.86
CA GLY A 226 12.10 12.98 -10.93
C GLY A 226 12.93 12.56 -9.71
N PRO A 227 14.26 12.76 -9.74
CA PRO A 227 15.16 12.33 -8.67
C PRO A 227 15.00 13.10 -7.35
N ASP A 228 14.27 14.21 -7.35
CA ASP A 228 13.95 15.01 -6.18
C ASP A 228 12.53 14.76 -5.64
N ALA A 229 11.75 13.89 -6.31
CA ALA A 229 10.39 13.54 -5.92
C ALA A 229 10.34 12.80 -4.57
N GLY A 230 9.21 12.92 -3.89
CA GLY A 230 8.97 12.26 -2.61
C GLY A 230 8.60 10.77 -2.76
N PRO A 231 8.45 10.06 -1.62
CA PRO A 231 8.00 8.67 -1.52
C PRO A 231 6.68 8.30 -2.17
N LEU A 232 5.84 9.27 -2.51
CA LEU A 232 4.62 9.06 -3.29
C LEU A 232 4.86 9.09 -4.81
N TRP A 233 6.04 9.55 -5.27
CA TRP A 233 6.25 9.92 -6.67
C TRP A 233 7.57 9.44 -7.28
N LEU A 234 8.57 9.07 -6.47
CA LEU A 234 9.92 8.76 -6.94
C LEU A 234 9.94 7.68 -8.04
N GLY A 235 10.54 7.99 -9.19
CA GLY A 235 10.70 7.02 -10.27
C GLY A 235 11.70 5.92 -9.92
N TRP A 236 11.39 4.68 -10.31
CA TRP A 236 12.24 3.49 -10.10
C TRP A 236 13.67 3.65 -10.63
N GLU A 237 13.84 4.39 -11.73
CA GLU A 237 15.11 4.72 -12.33
C GLU A 237 16.02 5.54 -11.39
N HIS A 238 15.41 6.33 -10.49
CA HIS A 238 16.10 7.21 -9.54
C HIS A 238 16.35 6.57 -8.18
N LEU A 239 15.68 5.46 -7.86
CA LEU A 239 15.86 4.73 -6.60
C LEU A 239 17.05 3.76 -6.72
N PRO A 240 18.22 4.00 -6.10
CA PRO A 240 19.42 3.20 -6.37
C PRO A 240 19.34 1.81 -5.72
N GLY A 241 20.09 0.84 -6.27
CA GLY A 241 20.03 -0.54 -5.78
C GLY A 241 20.68 -0.76 -4.42
N ASP A 242 21.49 0.17 -3.94
CA ASP A 242 22.10 0.19 -2.60
C ASP A 242 21.33 1.04 -1.60
N ALA A 243 20.15 1.57 -1.97
CA ALA A 243 19.21 2.18 -1.02
C ALA A 243 18.87 1.18 0.11
N PRO A 244 18.37 1.66 1.27
CA PRO A 244 17.85 0.77 2.31
C PRO A 244 16.78 -0.19 1.77
N LYS A 245 16.64 -1.35 2.43
CA LYS A 245 15.72 -2.42 2.00
C LYS A 245 14.28 -1.92 2.03
N GLN A 246 13.65 -1.90 0.87
CA GLN A 246 12.33 -1.32 0.68
C GLN A 246 11.51 -2.15 -0.31
N VAL A 247 10.22 -2.25 -0.04
CA VAL A 247 9.22 -2.75 -1.00
C VAL A 247 8.44 -1.56 -1.52
N VAL A 248 8.41 -1.43 -2.85
CA VAL A 248 7.80 -0.30 -3.55
C VAL A 248 6.81 -0.78 -4.62
N GLY A 249 5.86 0.09 -4.94
CA GLY A 249 5.02 0.05 -6.13
C GLY A 249 5.45 1.08 -7.16
N HIS A 250 4.51 1.67 -7.89
CA HIS A 250 4.61 2.86 -8.75
C HIS A 250 5.14 2.68 -10.18
N THR A 251 6.15 1.83 -10.41
CA THR A 251 6.69 1.59 -11.76
C THR A 251 6.39 0.18 -12.22
N PRO A 252 5.65 -0.01 -13.33
CA PRO A 252 5.05 -1.31 -13.62
C PRO A 252 6.04 -2.30 -14.25
N HIS A 253 6.11 -3.50 -13.66
CA HIS A 253 6.91 -4.64 -14.09
C HIS A 253 6.03 -5.83 -14.48
N GLU A 254 6.56 -6.78 -15.25
CA GLU A 254 5.84 -8.03 -15.58
C GLU A 254 5.79 -9.01 -14.40
N ARG A 255 6.72 -8.86 -13.44
CA ARG A 255 6.86 -9.70 -12.25
C ARG A 255 7.48 -8.89 -11.12
N VAL A 256 7.33 -9.37 -9.88
CA VAL A 256 8.01 -8.78 -8.72
C VAL A 256 9.52 -8.75 -9.01
N THR A 257 10.12 -7.57 -8.97
CA THR A 257 11.47 -7.32 -9.50
C THR A 257 12.38 -6.72 -8.45
N ARG A 258 13.56 -7.30 -8.23
CA ARG A 258 14.60 -6.78 -7.34
C ARG A 258 15.63 -5.93 -8.09
N LYS A 259 16.00 -4.80 -7.50
CA LYS A 259 17.16 -3.98 -7.82
C LYS A 259 17.98 -3.78 -6.55
N GLY A 260 18.97 -4.66 -6.36
CA GLY A 260 19.77 -4.71 -5.14
C GLY A 260 18.90 -4.94 -3.88
N ASN A 261 18.83 -3.94 -3.00
CA ASN A 261 18.05 -3.98 -1.76
C ASN A 261 16.56 -3.67 -1.95
N VAL A 262 16.18 -3.10 -3.11
CA VAL A 262 14.81 -2.65 -3.35
C VAL A 262 14.05 -3.69 -4.17
N VAL A 263 12.80 -3.95 -3.79
CA VAL A 263 11.88 -4.82 -4.52
C VAL A 263 10.67 -4.02 -5.00
N CYS A 264 10.35 -4.10 -6.29
CA CYS A 264 9.11 -3.54 -6.84
C CYS A 264 8.05 -4.64 -7.01
N GLU A 265 6.85 -4.40 -6.50
CA GLU A 265 5.70 -5.31 -6.55
C GLU A 265 4.56 -4.86 -7.48
N ASP A 266 4.70 -3.72 -8.18
CA ASP A 266 3.75 -3.27 -9.21
C ASP A 266 3.82 -4.21 -10.43
N VAL A 267 2.91 -5.18 -10.45
CA VAL A 267 2.76 -6.16 -11.54
C VAL A 267 1.42 -6.09 -12.25
N THR A 268 0.46 -5.36 -11.68
CA THR A 268 -0.96 -5.43 -12.08
C THR A 268 -1.13 -4.96 -13.53
N LYS A 269 -0.60 -3.79 -13.85
CA LYS A 269 -0.85 -3.16 -15.16
C LYS A 269 -0.22 -3.93 -16.33
N LYS A 270 0.95 -4.53 -16.14
CA LYS A 270 1.63 -5.29 -17.21
C LYS A 270 0.99 -6.64 -17.48
N ASN A 271 0.27 -7.18 -16.50
CA ASN A 271 -0.44 -8.46 -16.60
C ASN A 271 -1.96 -8.28 -16.78
N ALA A 272 -2.45 -7.03 -16.91
CA ALA A 272 -3.87 -6.77 -17.07
C ALA A 272 -4.42 -7.43 -18.36
N GLY A 273 -5.40 -8.33 -18.19
CA GLY A 273 -6.01 -9.08 -19.29
C GLY A 273 -5.29 -10.40 -19.64
N GLU A 274 -4.16 -10.70 -19.01
CA GLU A 274 -3.46 -11.97 -19.17
C GLU A 274 -4.02 -13.05 -18.24
N ARG A 275 -3.73 -14.32 -18.56
CA ARG A 275 -4.00 -15.43 -17.64
C ARG A 275 -2.81 -15.56 -16.70
N GLY A 276 -2.97 -15.13 -15.45
CA GLY A 276 -1.91 -15.15 -14.44
C GLY A 276 -1.04 -13.90 -14.46
N GLY A 277 0.01 -13.91 -13.62
CA GLY A 277 0.91 -12.78 -13.44
C GLY A 277 0.53 -11.86 -12.28
N GLU A 278 -0.65 -12.01 -11.69
CA GLU A 278 -0.96 -11.38 -10.41
C GLU A 278 -0.03 -11.93 -9.33
N ALA A 279 0.45 -11.06 -8.44
CA ALA A 279 1.36 -11.47 -7.38
C ALA A 279 1.09 -10.71 -6.09
N VAL A 280 1.50 -11.32 -5.00
CA VAL A 280 1.71 -10.66 -3.71
C VAL A 280 3.14 -10.95 -3.26
N THR A 281 3.77 -10.02 -2.54
CA THR A 281 4.97 -10.34 -1.78
C THR A 281 4.57 -10.93 -0.43
N VAL A 282 5.41 -11.82 0.10
CA VAL A 282 5.22 -12.48 1.38
C VAL A 282 6.51 -12.37 2.18
N GLU A 283 6.42 -11.73 3.33
CA GLU A 283 7.52 -11.54 4.26
C GLU A 283 7.20 -12.19 5.62
N THR A 284 8.16 -12.95 6.12
CA THR A 284 8.20 -13.50 7.47
C THR A 284 9.50 -13.02 8.14
N PRO A 285 9.72 -13.26 9.45
CA PRO A 285 10.98 -12.90 10.09
C PRO A 285 12.23 -13.48 9.41
N ASP A 286 12.08 -14.60 8.70
CA ASP A 286 13.20 -15.37 8.14
C ASP A 286 13.25 -15.38 6.60
N ALA A 287 12.23 -14.86 5.91
CA ALA A 287 12.13 -14.98 4.46
C ALA A 287 11.35 -13.85 3.80
N PHE A 288 11.74 -13.52 2.57
CA PHE A 288 11.02 -12.62 1.67
C PHE A 288 10.88 -13.26 0.29
N ARG A 289 9.64 -13.45 -0.18
CA ARG A 289 9.32 -14.18 -1.42
C ARG A 289 8.16 -13.53 -2.18
N ALA A 290 8.01 -13.85 -3.44
CA ALA A 290 6.84 -13.53 -4.24
C ALA A 290 5.96 -14.77 -4.40
N LEU A 291 4.67 -14.62 -4.14
CA LEU A 291 3.65 -15.62 -4.46
C LEU A 291 2.93 -15.15 -5.72
N GLU A 292 3.00 -15.93 -6.79
CA GLU A 292 2.57 -15.53 -8.13
C GLU A 292 1.49 -16.47 -8.66
N ARG A 293 0.50 -15.92 -9.36
CA ARG A 293 -0.49 -16.69 -10.10
C ARG A 293 0.10 -17.21 -11.40
N THR A 294 -0.05 -18.51 -11.64
CA THR A 294 0.35 -19.14 -12.88
C THR A 294 -0.79 -19.12 -13.90
N ALA A 295 -0.45 -19.25 -15.20
CA ALA A 295 -1.42 -19.15 -16.29
C ALA A 295 -2.49 -20.26 -16.31
N ASP A 296 -2.23 -21.37 -15.62
CA ASP A 296 -3.18 -22.47 -15.40
C ASP A 296 -4.06 -22.27 -14.16
N GLY A 297 -3.94 -21.14 -13.46
CA GLY A 297 -4.71 -20.82 -12.27
C GLY A 297 -4.13 -21.38 -10.96
N GLY A 298 -2.90 -21.92 -10.99
CA GLY A 298 -2.17 -22.28 -9.78
C GLY A 298 -1.52 -21.09 -9.07
N ALA A 299 -0.88 -21.37 -7.94
CA ALA A 299 -0.04 -20.43 -7.20
C ALA A 299 1.38 -20.99 -7.08
N ARG A 300 2.39 -20.14 -7.30
CA ARG A 300 3.81 -20.52 -7.22
C ARG A 300 4.57 -19.54 -6.35
N LEU A 301 5.30 -20.07 -5.38
CA LEU A 301 6.23 -19.31 -4.57
C LEU A 301 7.61 -19.19 -5.26
N ARG A 302 8.20 -18.00 -5.24
CA ARG A 302 9.48 -17.68 -5.90
C ARG A 302 10.34 -16.76 -5.02
N ASP A 303 11.64 -17.03 -4.98
CA ASP A 303 12.61 -16.09 -4.39
C ASP A 303 12.77 -14.85 -5.29
N VAL A 304 12.85 -13.67 -4.67
CA VAL A 304 12.91 -12.36 -5.35
C VAL A 304 14.28 -11.76 -5.21
#